data_AF-A0CVR1-F1
#
_entry.id   AF-A0CVR1-F1
#
_cell.length_a   1.000
_cell.length_b   1.000
_cell.length_c   1.000
_cell.angle_alpha   90.00
_cell.angle_beta   90.00
_cell.angle_gamma   90.00
#
_symmetry.space_group_name_H-M   'P 1'
#
loop_
_entity.id
_entity.type
_entity.pdbx_description
1 polymer ?
#
loop_
_entity_poly.entity_id
_entity_poly.type
_entity_poly.pdbx_seq_one_letter_code
_entity_poly.pdbx_strand_id
1 'polypeptide(L)'
;MNLPLDFIDRIWGVQKFLIEFLDSIELFYKKNESEKLQLSIKQLNSMSFMQHFVSHQVPEWSNAYLNYQFLKEVLDPFKRVTNSLPIINLTIKLIKDQNLVANIPQEIQTKLQILDEEFIQLFQDETNKCNQFYMIQVKILQYQYETMIDSEDDLGRIKTLEILYKKGQLLKSFKNSNIEASNRILSLYHQYTSFIDNSESHMNHFFKNLQFVNDTSLNKIVKNIKALYLINGWDGNELAKLKQSHAIQHKLQYIGFLGGII
;
A
#
# COMPACT_ATOMS: atom_id res chain seq x y z
N MET A 1 -15.45 3.81 -0.23
CA MET A 1 -16.35 2.67 -0.50
C MET A 1 -16.86 2.20 0.86
N ASN A 2 -18.17 2.23 1.11
CA ASN A 2 -18.70 1.69 2.38
C ASN A 2 -18.65 0.16 2.26
N LEU A 3 -17.79 -0.48 3.04
CA LEU A 3 -17.85 -1.93 3.20
C LEU A 3 -19.25 -2.29 3.75
N PRO A 4 -19.89 -3.36 3.27
CA PRO A 4 -21.18 -3.79 3.81
C PRO A 4 -21.06 -3.99 5.33
N LEU A 5 -22.01 -3.51 6.13
CA LEU A 5 -22.04 -3.72 7.58
C LEU A 5 -21.91 -5.22 7.92
N ASP A 6 -22.60 -6.06 7.16
CA ASP A 6 -22.57 -7.52 7.28
C ASP A 6 -21.17 -8.13 7.05
N PHE A 7 -20.28 -7.44 6.32
CA PHE A 7 -18.90 -7.86 6.09
C PHE A 7 -18.02 -7.50 7.29
N ILE A 8 -18.17 -6.28 7.80
CA ILE A 8 -17.50 -5.81 9.01
C ILE A 8 -17.90 -6.70 10.21
N ASP A 9 -19.19 -6.98 10.39
CA ASP A 9 -19.70 -7.80 11.49
C ASP A 9 -19.21 -9.25 11.44
N ARG A 10 -18.99 -9.81 10.24
CA ARG A 10 -18.40 -11.16 10.07
C ARG A 10 -16.94 -11.20 10.48
N ILE A 11 -16.13 -10.24 10.01
CA ILE A 11 -14.74 -10.10 10.45
C ILE A 11 -14.70 -10.01 11.97
N TRP A 12 -15.43 -9.06 12.57
CA TRP A 12 -15.44 -8.89 14.03
C TRP A 12 -15.95 -10.12 14.77
N GLY A 13 -16.93 -10.85 14.23
CA GLY A 13 -17.44 -12.08 14.80
C GLY A 13 -16.39 -13.20 14.85
N VAL A 14 -15.65 -13.42 13.76
CA VAL A 14 -14.57 -14.41 13.71
C VAL A 14 -13.39 -13.97 14.58
N GLN A 15 -13.05 -12.68 14.56
CA GLN A 15 -12.03 -12.09 15.43
C GLN A 15 -12.36 -12.31 16.91
N LYS A 16 -13.61 -12.01 17.31
CA LYS A 16 -14.08 -12.18 18.68
C LYS A 16 -13.96 -13.64 19.13
N PHE A 17 -14.38 -14.59 18.31
CA PHE A 17 -14.23 -16.01 18.62
C PHE A 17 -12.76 -16.41 18.81
N LEU A 18 -11.87 -16.00 17.90
CA LEU A 18 -10.44 -16.34 18.01
C LEU A 18 -9.82 -15.73 19.27
N ILE A 19 -10.18 -14.49 19.61
CA ILE A 19 -9.74 -13.83 20.84
C ILE A 19 -10.25 -14.59 22.06
N GLU A 20 -11.55 -14.88 22.14
CA GLU A 20 -12.13 -15.62 23.27
C GLU A 20 -11.53 -17.02 23.43
N PHE A 21 -11.27 -17.71 22.32
CA PHE A 21 -10.62 -19.01 22.31
C PHE A 21 -9.17 -18.91 22.82
N LEU A 22 -8.38 -17.95 22.32
CA LEU A 22 -7.00 -17.72 22.76
C LEU A 22 -6.94 -17.31 24.23
N ASP A 23 -7.83 -16.42 24.67
CA ASP A 23 -7.93 -15.98 26.06
C ASP A 23 -8.30 -17.16 26.97
N SER A 24 -9.15 -18.09 26.51
CA SER A 24 -9.50 -19.31 27.25
C SER A 24 -8.31 -20.26 27.42
N ILE A 25 -7.45 -20.37 26.39
CA ILE A 25 -6.18 -21.10 26.48
C ILE A 25 -5.23 -20.37 27.43
N GLU A 26 -5.06 -19.06 27.27
CA GLU A 26 -4.16 -18.27 28.13
C GLU A 26 -4.59 -18.33 29.61
N LEU A 27 -5.90 -18.29 29.89
CA LEU A 27 -6.45 -18.49 31.24
C LEU A 27 -6.20 -19.90 31.76
N PHE A 28 -6.37 -20.93 30.92
CA PHE A 28 -6.05 -22.31 31.28
C PHE A 28 -4.56 -22.46 31.64
N TYR A 29 -3.67 -21.80 30.90
CA TYR A 29 -2.23 -21.81 31.19
C TYR A 29 -1.87 -20.94 32.40
N LYS A 30 -2.40 -19.73 32.56
CA LYS A 30 -2.20 -18.88 33.74
C LYS A 30 -2.70 -19.54 35.04
N LYS A 31 -3.73 -20.38 34.94
CA LYS A 31 -4.22 -21.19 36.08
C LYS A 31 -3.29 -22.37 36.41
N ASN A 32 -2.46 -22.80 35.45
CA ASN A 32 -1.50 -23.90 35.60
C ASN A 32 -0.03 -23.42 35.77
N GLU A 33 0.29 -22.17 35.44
CA GLU A 33 1.58 -21.52 35.63
C GLU A 33 1.46 -20.36 36.62
N SER A 34 1.42 -20.67 37.92
CA SER A 34 1.79 -19.71 38.97
C SER A 34 3.30 -19.68 39.23
N GLU A 35 4.13 -20.11 38.27
CA GLU A 35 5.59 -19.99 38.34
C GLU A 35 6.21 -19.87 36.93
N LYS A 36 6.24 -18.65 36.36
CA LYS A 36 7.46 -17.99 35.85
C LYS A 36 7.18 -16.87 34.83
N LEU A 37 7.85 -15.74 35.12
CA LEU A 37 8.39 -14.75 34.19
C LEU A 37 7.43 -13.76 33.50
N GLN A 38 7.34 -12.60 34.16
CA GLN A 38 7.32 -11.28 33.52
C GLN A 38 8.52 -11.13 32.56
N LEU A 39 8.33 -10.52 31.39
CA LEU A 39 9.42 -9.85 30.68
C LEU A 39 8.95 -8.68 29.80
N SER A 40 9.36 -7.50 30.27
CA SER A 40 9.57 -6.17 29.68
C SER A 40 9.03 -5.81 28.30
N ILE A 41 8.14 -4.82 28.32
CA ILE A 41 7.93 -3.82 27.28
C ILE A 41 9.12 -2.86 27.26
N LYS A 42 9.78 -2.68 26.11
CA LYS A 42 10.44 -1.42 25.71
C LYS A 42 10.89 -1.51 24.25
N GLN A 43 10.29 -0.69 23.38
CA GLN A 43 10.93 -0.29 22.13
C GLN A 43 10.90 1.23 22.02
N LEU A 44 12.11 1.78 21.87
CA LEU A 44 12.44 3.20 21.79
C LEU A 44 11.90 3.87 20.52
N ASN A 45 11.51 5.13 20.71
CA ASN A 45 11.22 6.20 19.76
C ASN A 45 11.93 6.12 18.39
N SER A 46 11.36 5.37 17.45
CA SER A 46 11.38 5.72 16.03
C SER A 46 9.96 6.15 15.64
N MET A 47 9.79 7.17 14.79
CA MET A 47 8.47 7.48 14.25
C MET A 47 7.93 6.21 13.60
N SER A 48 6.77 5.74 14.06
CA SER A 48 6.17 4.55 13.47
C SER A 48 5.94 4.80 11.97
N PHE A 49 6.11 3.77 11.13
CA PHE A 49 5.85 3.90 9.69
C PHE A 49 4.49 4.54 9.41
N MET A 50 3.48 4.28 10.25
CA MET A 50 2.16 4.90 10.16
C MET A 50 2.21 6.44 10.25
N GLN A 51 2.94 6.99 11.23
CA GLN A 51 3.11 8.44 11.36
C GLN A 51 3.88 9.03 10.17
N HIS A 52 4.89 8.32 9.69
CA HIS A 52 5.62 8.71 8.48
C HIS A 52 4.70 8.69 7.25
N PHE A 53 3.92 7.62 7.06
CA PHE A 53 3.01 7.46 5.93
C PHE A 53 1.95 8.56 5.89
N VAL A 54 1.29 8.84 7.02
CA VAL A 54 0.25 9.88 7.12
C VAL A 54 0.82 11.29 6.91
N SER A 55 1.98 11.60 7.48
CA SER A 55 2.59 12.94 7.35
C SER A 55 3.05 13.28 5.92
N HIS A 56 3.20 12.29 5.05
CA HIS A 56 3.56 12.46 3.64
C HIS A 56 2.35 12.34 2.69
N GLN A 57 1.13 12.25 3.21
CA GLN A 57 -0.07 12.26 2.39
C GLN A 57 -0.38 13.66 1.89
N VAL A 58 -0.80 13.74 0.63
CA VAL A 58 -1.44 14.94 0.09
C VAL A 58 -2.85 15.02 0.70
N PRO A 59 -3.19 16.08 1.47
CA PRO A 59 -4.46 16.15 2.20
C PRO A 59 -5.70 15.94 1.32
N GLU A 60 -5.68 16.50 0.11
CA GLU A 60 -6.74 16.42 -0.89
C GLU A 60 -6.94 14.99 -1.42
N TRP A 61 -5.94 14.12 -1.27
CA TRP A 61 -5.95 12.74 -1.77
C TRP A 61 -5.98 11.71 -0.65
N SER A 62 -6.12 12.14 0.62
CA SER A 62 -6.08 11.29 1.81
C SER A 62 -6.95 10.02 1.68
N ASN A 63 -8.18 10.16 1.19
CA ASN A 63 -9.11 9.05 0.98
C ASN A 63 -8.70 8.06 -0.12
N ALA A 64 -7.79 8.45 -1.01
CA ALA A 64 -7.28 7.60 -2.08
C ALA A 64 -6.04 6.80 -1.67
N TYR A 65 -5.39 7.15 -0.56
CA TYR A 65 -4.29 6.34 -0.01
C TYR A 65 -4.80 5.01 0.55
N LEU A 66 -3.89 4.03 0.60
CA LEU A 66 -4.10 2.76 1.26
C LEU A 66 -4.45 3.01 2.73
N ASN A 67 -5.52 2.40 3.22
CA ASN A 67 -5.87 2.44 4.64
C ASN A 67 -4.98 1.47 5.43
N TYR A 68 -3.71 1.85 5.58
CA TYR A 68 -2.66 1.04 6.18
C TYR A 68 -3.00 0.59 7.61
N GLN A 69 -3.58 1.50 8.41
CA GLN A 69 -3.95 1.21 9.79
C GLN A 69 -5.08 0.18 9.86
N PHE A 70 -6.12 0.35 9.05
CA PHE A 70 -7.22 -0.61 8.98
C PHE A 70 -6.72 -2.00 8.56
N LEU A 71 -5.93 -2.10 7.50
CA LEU A 71 -5.37 -3.39 7.07
C LEU A 71 -4.50 -4.04 8.14
N LYS A 72 -3.75 -3.25 8.91
CA LYS A 72 -2.95 -3.75 10.04
C LYS A 72 -3.83 -4.25 11.19
N GLU A 73 -4.94 -3.58 11.49
CA GLU A 73 -5.90 -4.03 12.51
C GLU A 73 -6.59 -5.33 12.11
N VAL A 74 -6.92 -5.51 10.81
CA VAL A 74 -7.47 -6.77 10.30
C VAL A 74 -6.45 -7.93 10.42
N LEU A 75 -5.15 -7.64 10.44
CA LEU A 75 -4.08 -8.63 10.62
C LEU A 75 -3.81 -9.04 12.08
N ASP A 76 -4.29 -8.28 13.07
CA ASP A 76 -4.04 -8.57 14.49
C ASP A 76 -4.49 -9.97 14.97
N PRO A 77 -5.64 -10.52 14.53
CA PRO A 77 -6.05 -11.88 14.87
C PRO A 77 -5.05 -12.93 14.40
N PHE A 78 -4.56 -12.82 13.15
CA PHE A 78 -3.54 -13.72 12.62
C PHE A 78 -2.28 -13.64 13.48
N LYS A 79 -1.80 -12.43 13.79
CA LYS A 79 -0.66 -12.22 14.68
C LYS A 79 -0.83 -12.89 16.05
N ARG A 80 -2.01 -12.76 16.67
CA ARG A 80 -2.29 -13.40 17.97
C ARG A 80 -2.26 -14.92 17.86
N VAL A 81 -2.82 -15.49 16.79
CA VAL A 81 -2.77 -16.93 16.51
C VAL A 81 -1.33 -17.39 16.25
N THR A 82 -0.55 -16.66 15.44
CA THR A 82 0.89 -16.94 15.21
C THR A 82 1.67 -16.97 16.51
N ASN A 83 1.43 -16.01 17.40
CA ASN A 83 2.14 -15.95 18.69
C ASN A 83 1.70 -17.06 19.66
N SER A 84 0.46 -17.55 19.52
CA SER A 84 -0.13 -18.57 20.39
C SER A 84 0.06 -20.00 19.85
N LEU A 85 0.43 -20.17 18.59
CA LEU A 85 0.64 -21.45 17.92
C LEU A 85 1.55 -22.43 18.68
N PRO A 86 2.69 -22.00 19.28
CA PRO A 86 3.50 -22.89 20.11
C PRO A 86 2.73 -23.47 21.30
N ILE A 87 1.94 -22.63 21.98
CA ILE A 87 1.14 -22.99 23.15
C ILE A 87 -0.02 -23.90 22.72
N ILE A 88 -0.71 -23.56 21.63
CA ILE A 88 -1.79 -24.38 21.06
C ILE A 88 -1.29 -25.77 20.69
N ASN A 89 -0.14 -25.88 20.02
CA ASN A 89 0.45 -27.16 19.62
C ASN A 89 0.85 -28.01 20.83
N LEU A 90 1.41 -27.40 21.88
CA LEU A 90 1.67 -28.05 23.17
C LEU A 90 0.38 -28.54 23.82
N THR A 91 -0.67 -27.72 23.81
CA THR A 91 -1.99 -28.06 24.38
C THR A 91 -2.61 -29.24 23.66
N ILE A 92 -2.63 -29.23 22.32
CA ILE A 92 -3.19 -30.31 21.49
C ILE A 92 -2.42 -31.61 21.74
N LYS A 93 -1.09 -31.55 21.86
CA LYS A 93 -0.28 -32.72 22.18
C LYS A 93 -0.67 -33.32 23.54
N LEU A 94 -0.74 -32.48 24.57
CA LEU A 94 -1.15 -32.91 25.92
C LEU A 94 -2.59 -33.45 25.97
N ILE A 95 -3.51 -32.84 25.23
CA ILE A 95 -4.90 -33.28 25.11
C ILE A 95 -5.02 -34.63 24.40
N LYS A 96 -4.28 -34.83 23.30
CA LYS A 96 -4.22 -36.12 22.57
C LYS A 96 -3.66 -37.21 23.47
N ASP A 97 -2.59 -36.90 24.22
CA ASP A 97 -2.01 -37.81 25.20
C ASP A 97 -3.00 -38.17 26.33
N GLN A 98 -4.02 -37.33 26.56
CA GLN A 98 -5.07 -37.51 27.58
C GLN A 98 -6.44 -37.95 27.03
N ASN A 99 -6.61 -38.18 25.71
CA ASN A 99 -7.88 -38.56 25.07
C ASN A 99 -9.07 -37.59 25.29
N LEU A 100 -8.81 -36.30 25.56
CA LEU A 100 -9.84 -35.32 25.91
C LEU A 100 -10.17 -34.37 24.73
N VAL A 101 -11.07 -34.79 23.82
CA VAL A 101 -11.73 -33.98 22.75
C VAL A 101 -11.04 -33.93 21.38
N ALA A 102 -11.84 -34.14 20.33
CA ALA A 102 -11.41 -34.44 18.95
C ALA A 102 -11.67 -33.35 17.88
N ASN A 103 -12.31 -32.21 18.16
CA ASN A 103 -12.82 -31.32 17.08
C ASN A 103 -12.29 -29.88 17.01
N ILE A 104 -11.46 -29.44 17.96
CA ILE A 104 -10.95 -28.05 18.04
C ILE A 104 -9.97 -27.67 16.91
N PRO A 105 -9.19 -28.56 16.28
CA PRO A 105 -8.28 -28.18 15.18
C PRO A 105 -8.98 -27.77 13.87
N GLN A 106 -10.08 -28.43 13.50
CA GLN A 106 -10.75 -28.20 12.21
C GLN A 106 -11.52 -26.89 12.17
N GLU A 107 -12.24 -26.55 13.25
CA GLU A 107 -13.02 -25.31 13.35
C GLU A 107 -12.13 -24.06 13.30
N ILE A 108 -10.97 -24.11 13.97
CA ILE A 108 -9.97 -23.04 13.93
C ILE A 108 -9.42 -22.89 12.51
N GLN A 109 -9.11 -24.00 11.84
CA GLN A 109 -8.59 -23.98 10.47
C GLN A 109 -9.60 -23.37 9.49
N THR A 110 -10.88 -23.73 9.59
CA THR A 110 -11.94 -23.14 8.76
C THR A 110 -12.11 -21.64 9.02
N LYS A 111 -12.06 -21.20 10.28
CA LYS A 111 -12.17 -19.76 10.61
C LYS A 111 -10.96 -18.95 10.12
N LEU A 112 -9.76 -19.53 10.16
CA LEU A 112 -8.56 -18.91 9.62
C LEU A 112 -8.61 -18.81 8.09
N GLN A 113 -9.14 -19.81 7.40
CA GLN A 113 -9.37 -19.75 5.94
C GLN A 113 -10.38 -18.65 5.56
N ILE A 114 -11.48 -18.50 6.31
CA ILE A 114 -12.45 -17.42 6.06
C ILE A 114 -11.79 -16.05 6.21
N LEU A 115 -11.04 -15.83 7.30
CA LEU A 115 -10.31 -14.57 7.49
C LEU A 115 -9.27 -14.34 6.40
N ASP A 116 -8.65 -15.40 5.90
CA ASP A 116 -7.64 -15.35 4.84
C ASP A 116 -8.24 -14.80 3.54
N GLU A 117 -9.35 -15.40 3.10
CA GLU A 117 -10.11 -14.95 1.93
C GLU A 117 -10.63 -13.52 2.08
N GLU A 118 -11.17 -13.17 3.25
CA GLU A 118 -11.66 -11.82 3.54
C GLU A 118 -10.55 -10.78 3.53
N PHE A 119 -9.37 -11.10 4.08
CA PHE A 119 -8.21 -10.22 4.04
C PHE A 119 -7.70 -10.01 2.61
N ILE A 120 -7.64 -11.09 1.81
CA ILE A 120 -7.23 -11.02 0.40
C ILE A 120 -8.15 -10.04 -0.34
N GLN A 121 -9.47 -10.18 -0.18
CA GLN A 121 -10.43 -9.28 -0.84
C GLN A 121 -10.26 -7.83 -0.39
N LEU A 122 -10.11 -7.58 0.92
CA LEU A 122 -9.88 -6.23 1.45
C LEU A 122 -8.62 -5.58 0.90
N PHE A 123 -7.53 -6.35 0.83
CA PHE A 123 -6.27 -5.86 0.29
C PHE A 123 -6.40 -5.53 -1.20
N GLN A 124 -7.10 -6.38 -1.97
CA GLN A 124 -7.40 -6.13 -3.38
C GLN A 124 -8.23 -4.86 -3.57
N ASP A 125 -9.28 -4.66 -2.77
CA ASP A 125 -10.14 -3.47 -2.84
C ASP A 125 -9.36 -2.18 -2.55
N GLU A 126 -8.57 -2.19 -1.48
CA GLU A 126 -7.76 -1.03 -1.07
C GLU A 126 -6.67 -0.70 -2.10
N THR A 127 -6.01 -1.72 -2.68
CA THR A 127 -5.00 -1.50 -3.73
C THR A 127 -5.61 -1.14 -5.09
N ASN A 128 -6.79 -1.65 -5.42
CA ASN A 128 -7.55 -1.25 -6.61
C ASN A 128 -8.00 0.21 -6.53
N LYS A 129 -8.45 0.67 -5.37
CA LYS A 129 -8.77 2.08 -5.12
C LYS A 129 -7.57 2.98 -5.43
N CYS A 130 -6.39 2.64 -4.87
CA CYS A 130 -5.14 3.36 -5.15
C CYS A 130 -4.81 3.36 -6.66
N ASN A 131 -4.95 2.20 -7.30
CA ASN A 131 -4.68 2.01 -8.72
C ASN A 131 -5.59 2.88 -9.60
N GLN A 132 -6.90 2.88 -9.34
CA GLN A 132 -7.88 3.67 -10.08
C GLN A 132 -7.63 5.17 -9.95
N PHE A 133 -7.41 5.65 -8.72
CA PHE A 133 -7.09 7.06 -8.47
C PHE A 133 -5.84 7.49 -9.23
N TYR A 134 -4.75 6.72 -9.11
CA TYR A 134 -3.49 7.00 -9.82
C TYR A 134 -3.72 7.08 -11.33
N MET A 135 -4.39 6.09 -11.92
CA MET A 135 -4.62 6.02 -13.36
C MET A 135 -5.43 7.20 -13.89
N ILE A 136 -6.46 7.62 -13.15
CA ILE A 136 -7.26 8.80 -13.51
C ILE A 136 -6.39 10.06 -13.46
N GLN A 137 -5.60 10.24 -12.39
CA GLN A 137 -4.77 11.43 -12.24
C GLN A 137 -3.65 11.51 -13.28
N VAL A 138 -3.05 10.37 -13.69
CA VAL A 138 -2.07 10.33 -14.78
C VAL A 138 -2.71 10.75 -16.11
N LYS A 139 -3.91 10.24 -16.42
CA LYS A 139 -4.65 10.64 -17.63
C LYS A 139 -5.01 12.13 -17.63
N ILE A 140 -5.47 12.65 -16.49
CA ILE A 140 -5.77 14.08 -16.33
C ILE A 140 -4.49 14.90 -16.54
N LEU A 141 -3.38 14.51 -15.91
CA LEU A 141 -2.10 15.20 -16.07
C LEU A 141 -1.63 15.20 -17.53
N GLN A 142 -1.77 14.07 -18.22
CA GLN A 142 -1.42 13.95 -19.63
C GLN A 142 -2.28 14.87 -20.50
N TYR A 143 -3.60 14.85 -20.31
CA TYR A 143 -4.53 15.71 -21.06
C TYR A 143 -4.26 17.20 -20.81
N GLN A 144 -4.05 17.61 -19.55
CA GLN A 144 -3.70 18.98 -19.20
C GLN A 144 -2.35 19.41 -19.80
N TYR A 145 -1.40 18.49 -19.89
CA TYR A 145 -0.12 18.74 -20.54
C TYR A 145 -0.27 18.91 -22.07
N GLU A 146 -1.04 18.05 -22.72
CA GLU A 146 -1.26 18.10 -24.18
C GLU A 146 -1.99 19.38 -24.59
N THR A 147 -3.05 19.76 -23.88
CA THR A 147 -3.79 21.02 -24.12
C THR A 147 -2.96 22.28 -23.87
N MET A 148 -1.93 22.21 -23.02
CA MET A 148 -1.03 23.33 -22.73
C MET A 148 0.02 23.56 -23.81
N ILE A 149 0.37 22.54 -24.59
CA ILE A 149 1.32 22.69 -25.70
C ILE A 149 0.76 23.65 -26.76
N ASP A 150 -0.55 23.62 -26.97
CA ASP A 150 -1.24 24.37 -28.03
C ASP A 150 -1.66 25.79 -27.60
N SER A 151 -1.28 26.23 -26.38
CA SER A 151 -1.62 27.56 -25.85
C SER A 151 -0.70 28.66 -26.39
N GLU A 152 -1.29 29.74 -26.90
CA GLU A 152 -0.59 30.94 -27.41
C GLU A 152 -0.13 31.93 -26.31
N ASP A 153 -0.64 31.82 -25.07
CA ASP A 153 -0.20 32.67 -23.94
C ASP A 153 1.05 32.09 -23.25
N ASP A 154 2.20 32.72 -23.50
CA ASP A 154 3.51 32.31 -22.96
C ASP A 154 3.60 32.39 -21.42
N LEU A 155 3.05 33.44 -20.80
CA LEU A 155 3.19 33.65 -19.35
C LEU A 155 2.25 32.74 -18.56
N GLY A 156 1.01 32.58 -19.03
CA GLY A 156 0.06 31.60 -18.50
C GLY A 156 0.62 30.18 -18.60
N ARG A 157 1.24 29.83 -19.72
CA ARG A 157 1.84 28.52 -19.98
C ARG A 157 2.95 28.16 -19.00
N ILE A 158 3.86 29.09 -18.66
CA ILE A 158 4.94 28.82 -17.67
C ILE A 158 4.36 28.46 -16.30
N LYS A 159 3.41 29.26 -15.81
CA LYS A 159 2.75 29.03 -14.51
C LYS A 159 2.02 27.70 -14.50
N THR A 160 1.30 27.36 -15.57
CA THR A 160 0.61 26.08 -15.63
C THR A 160 1.58 24.91 -15.71
N LEU A 161 2.68 25.01 -16.46
CA LEU A 161 3.71 23.96 -16.51
C LEU A 161 4.34 23.72 -15.13
N GLU A 162 4.55 24.76 -14.32
CA GLU A 162 5.01 24.62 -12.93
C GLU A 162 4.01 23.84 -12.07
N ILE A 163 2.72 24.19 -12.17
CA ILE A 163 1.62 23.51 -11.45
C ILE A 163 1.55 22.03 -11.86
N LEU A 164 1.60 21.74 -13.16
CA LEU A 164 1.56 20.37 -13.67
C LEU A 164 2.80 19.57 -13.24
N TYR A 165 3.98 20.20 -13.21
CA TYR A 165 5.19 19.57 -12.71
C TYR A 165 5.07 19.19 -11.23
N LYS A 166 4.63 20.13 -10.38
CA LYS A 166 4.38 19.87 -8.96
C LYS A 166 3.36 18.75 -8.76
N LYS A 167 2.23 18.78 -9.49
CA LYS A 167 1.22 17.71 -9.47
C LYS A 167 1.83 16.35 -9.86
N GLY A 168 2.66 16.32 -10.89
CA GLY A 168 3.40 15.13 -11.30
C GLY A 168 4.34 14.57 -10.23
N GLN A 169 5.03 15.44 -9.49
CA GLN A 169 5.86 15.01 -8.34
C GLN A 169 5.02 14.44 -7.21
N LEU A 170 3.90 15.08 -6.88
CA LEU A 170 2.97 14.58 -5.87
C LEU A 170 2.42 13.20 -6.26
N LEU A 171 2.11 12.96 -7.55
CA LEU A 171 1.68 11.64 -8.03
C LEU A 171 2.78 10.57 -7.93
N LYS A 172 4.06 10.94 -8.12
CA LYS A 172 5.17 10.01 -7.87
C LYS A 172 5.27 9.64 -6.40
N SER A 173 5.15 10.63 -5.50
CA SER A 173 5.12 10.37 -4.06
C SER A 173 3.94 9.49 -3.66
N PHE A 174 2.72 9.79 -4.17
CA PHE A 174 1.54 8.95 -3.98
C PHE A 174 1.80 7.50 -4.40
N LYS A 175 2.32 7.28 -5.62
CA LYS A 175 2.65 5.94 -6.11
C LYS A 175 3.63 5.23 -5.19
N ASN A 176 4.75 5.86 -4.88
CA ASN A 176 5.83 5.25 -4.10
C ASN A 176 5.39 4.92 -2.66
N SER A 177 4.70 5.85 -1.99
CA SER A 177 4.22 5.64 -0.62
C SER A 177 3.19 4.51 -0.55
N ASN A 178 2.26 4.42 -1.52
CA ASN A 178 1.29 3.32 -1.55
C ASN A 178 1.96 1.97 -1.87
N ILE A 179 2.96 1.94 -2.77
CA ILE A 179 3.74 0.72 -3.02
C ILE A 179 4.46 0.26 -1.75
N GLU A 180 5.12 1.17 -1.03
CA GLU A 180 5.80 0.83 0.21
C GLU A 180 4.82 0.33 1.28
N ALA A 181 3.70 1.01 1.47
CA ALA A 181 2.67 0.61 2.42
C ALA A 181 2.10 -0.78 2.10
N SER A 182 1.77 -1.05 0.83
CA SER A 182 1.30 -2.36 0.37
C SER A 182 2.32 -3.46 0.60
N ASN A 183 3.60 -3.23 0.27
CA ASN A 183 4.66 -4.21 0.50
C ASN A 183 4.83 -4.54 1.99
N ARG A 184 4.70 -3.53 2.87
CA ARG A 184 4.75 -3.75 4.33
C ARG A 184 3.56 -4.57 4.81
N ILE A 185 2.35 -4.33 4.30
CA ILE A 185 1.17 -5.13 4.63
C ILE A 185 1.34 -6.58 4.14
N LEU A 186 1.82 -6.80 2.92
CA LEU A 186 2.10 -8.14 2.39
C LEU A 186 3.15 -8.88 3.23
N SER A 187 4.20 -8.18 3.68
CA SER A 187 5.21 -8.75 4.57
C SER A 187 4.63 -9.14 5.94
N LEU A 188 3.77 -8.30 6.53
CA LEU A 188 3.12 -8.61 7.80
C LEU A 188 2.17 -9.80 7.64
N TYR A 189 1.40 -9.82 6.56
CA TYR A 189 0.53 -10.93 6.23
C TYR A 189 1.32 -12.23 6.11
N HIS A 190 2.36 -12.29 5.28
CA HIS A 190 3.22 -13.48 5.15
C HIS A 190 3.77 -13.95 6.50
N GLN A 191 4.25 -13.02 7.33
CA GLN A 191 4.73 -13.34 8.67
C GLN A 191 3.64 -13.99 9.53
N TYR A 192 2.41 -13.48 9.47
CA TYR A 192 1.32 -13.92 10.33
C TYR A 192 0.49 -15.08 9.78
N THR A 193 0.61 -15.40 8.49
CA THR A 193 -0.15 -16.47 7.84
C THR A 193 0.73 -17.60 7.33
N SER A 194 2.01 -17.65 7.69
CA SER A 194 2.96 -18.71 7.28
C SER A 194 2.52 -20.16 7.61
N PHE A 195 1.52 -20.33 8.49
CA PHE A 195 0.89 -21.62 8.79
C PHE A 195 -0.29 -21.98 7.86
N ILE A 196 -0.71 -21.06 6.99
CA ILE A 196 -1.75 -21.24 5.97
C ILE A 196 -1.03 -21.46 4.62
N ASP A 197 -1.21 -22.61 4.00
CA ASP A 197 -0.56 -22.92 2.73
C ASP A 197 -1.06 -22.02 1.58
N ASN A 198 -0.14 -21.61 0.69
CA ASN A 198 -0.39 -21.00 -0.64
C ASN A 198 -1.06 -19.61 -0.73
N SER A 199 -1.39 -18.93 0.36
CA SER A 199 -2.14 -17.66 0.29
C SER A 199 -1.30 -16.45 -0.18
N GLU A 200 -0.01 -16.42 0.12
CA GLU A 200 0.90 -15.32 -0.21
C GLU A 200 1.15 -15.16 -1.73
N SER A 201 1.28 -16.28 -2.45
CA SER A 201 1.65 -16.28 -3.87
C SER A 201 0.62 -15.54 -4.72
N HIS A 202 -0.66 -15.74 -4.43
CA HIS A 202 -1.76 -15.11 -5.16
C HIS A 202 -1.79 -13.60 -4.97
N MET A 203 -1.70 -13.11 -3.73
CA MET A 203 -1.71 -11.65 -3.47
C MET A 203 -0.49 -10.94 -4.02
N ASN A 204 0.70 -11.53 -3.86
CA ASN A 204 1.91 -10.98 -4.44
C ASN A 204 1.81 -10.88 -5.97
N HIS A 205 1.25 -11.90 -6.62
CA HIS A 205 1.04 -11.89 -8.07
C HIS A 205 0.02 -10.81 -8.49
N PHE A 206 -1.13 -10.73 -7.80
CA PHE A 206 -2.14 -9.70 -8.05
C PHE A 206 -1.55 -8.30 -7.93
N PHE A 207 -0.90 -7.99 -6.81
CA PHE A 207 -0.36 -6.67 -6.53
C PHE A 207 0.70 -6.25 -7.56
N LYS A 208 1.62 -7.16 -7.91
CA LYS A 208 2.65 -6.91 -8.92
C LYS A 208 2.10 -6.66 -10.31
N ASN A 209 0.88 -7.10 -10.61
CA ASN A 209 0.24 -6.88 -11.91
C ASN A 209 -0.59 -5.59 -11.97
N LEU A 210 -0.78 -4.88 -10.86
CA LEU A 210 -1.49 -3.60 -10.86
C LEU A 210 -0.76 -2.56 -11.72
N GLN A 211 -1.53 -1.82 -12.52
CA GLN A 211 -0.99 -0.88 -13.49
C GLN A 211 -0.19 0.24 -12.81
N PHE A 212 -0.64 0.77 -11.67
CA PHE A 212 0.09 1.84 -10.97
C PHE A 212 1.47 1.39 -10.47
N VAL A 213 1.67 0.09 -10.22
CA VAL A 213 2.98 -0.47 -9.85
C VAL A 213 3.92 -0.43 -11.06
N ASN A 214 3.45 -0.94 -12.20
CA ASN A 214 4.26 -1.09 -13.41
C ASN A 214 4.31 0.15 -14.31
N ASP A 215 3.52 1.18 -14.02
CA ASP A 215 3.42 2.36 -14.88
C ASP A 215 4.75 3.11 -14.98
N THR A 216 5.21 3.28 -16.21
CA THR A 216 6.39 4.07 -16.58
C THR A 216 6.02 5.38 -17.28
N SER A 217 4.74 5.56 -17.64
CA SER A 217 4.27 6.71 -18.43
C SER A 217 4.35 8.03 -17.65
N LEU A 218 4.05 8.02 -16.34
CA LEU A 218 4.15 9.22 -15.49
C LEU A 218 5.57 9.81 -15.51
N ASN A 219 6.61 8.98 -15.47
CA ASN A 219 8.00 9.46 -15.52
C ASN A 219 8.30 10.18 -16.83
N LYS A 220 7.78 9.66 -17.95
CA LYS A 220 7.92 10.29 -19.26
C LYS A 220 7.17 11.63 -19.33
N ILE A 221 5.92 11.67 -18.84
CA ILE A 221 5.09 12.89 -18.81
C ILE A 221 5.77 13.98 -17.97
N VAL A 222 6.19 13.66 -16.74
CA VAL A 222 6.85 14.60 -15.83
C VAL A 222 8.17 15.11 -16.39
N LYS A 223 8.96 14.24 -17.05
CA LYS A 223 10.20 14.65 -17.72
C LYS A 223 9.93 15.65 -18.84
N ASN A 224 8.88 15.45 -19.63
CA ASN A 224 8.52 16.36 -20.72
C ASN A 224 8.00 17.70 -20.19
N ILE A 225 7.14 17.70 -19.17
CA ILE A 225 6.67 18.92 -18.50
C ILE A 225 7.86 19.72 -17.97
N LYS A 226 8.80 19.06 -17.27
CA LYS A 226 10.01 19.71 -16.74
C LYS A 226 10.84 20.35 -17.85
N ALA A 227 11.04 19.65 -18.96
CA ALA A 227 11.82 20.16 -20.07
C ALA A 227 11.18 21.45 -20.65
N LEU A 228 9.87 21.44 -20.90
CA LEU A 228 9.15 22.62 -21.42
C LEU A 228 9.12 23.77 -20.42
N TYR A 229 8.93 23.48 -19.13
CA TYR A 229 9.00 24.48 -18.07
C TYR A 229 10.36 25.18 -18.05
N LEU A 230 11.47 24.44 -18.14
CA LEU A 230 12.83 25.00 -18.13
C LEU A 230 13.18 25.78 -19.40
N ILE A 231 12.66 25.35 -20.56
CA ILE A 231 12.83 26.08 -21.83
C ILE A 231 12.14 27.44 -21.75
N ASN A 232 10.91 27.48 -21.23
CA ASN A 232 10.10 28.70 -21.17
C ASN A 232 10.42 29.59 -19.95
N GLY A 233 10.94 29.01 -18.86
CA GLY A 233 11.25 29.71 -17.60
C GLY A 233 12.69 30.21 -17.45
N TRP A 234 13.55 30.01 -18.45
CA TRP A 234 14.94 30.52 -18.51
C TRP A 234 15.84 30.20 -17.29
N ASP A 235 15.85 28.93 -16.83
CA ASP A 235 16.97 28.41 -16.01
C ASP A 235 17.95 27.61 -16.87
N GLY A 236 18.95 28.32 -17.41
CA GLY A 236 19.93 27.79 -18.38
C GLY A 236 20.82 26.66 -17.84
N ASN A 237 21.05 26.59 -16.52
CA ASN A 237 21.95 25.60 -15.92
C ASN A 237 21.28 24.21 -15.80
N GLU A 238 20.01 24.15 -15.40
CA GLU A 238 19.23 22.91 -15.41
C GLU A 238 18.91 22.43 -16.83
N LEU A 239 18.65 23.36 -17.76
CA LEU A 239 18.41 23.06 -19.17
C LEU A 239 19.63 22.41 -19.85
N ALA A 240 20.84 22.89 -19.56
CA ALA A 240 22.09 22.32 -20.08
C ALA A 240 22.30 20.86 -19.66
N LYS A 241 21.93 20.49 -18.42
CA LYS A 241 22.00 19.10 -17.93
C LYS A 241 21.01 18.17 -18.63
N LEU A 242 19.81 18.66 -18.96
CA LEU A 242 18.77 17.86 -19.65
C LEU A 242 19.06 17.65 -21.16
N LYS A 243 19.68 18.64 -21.83
CA LYS A 243 20.09 18.57 -23.25
C LYS A 243 21.09 17.45 -23.55
N GLN A 244 21.82 16.97 -22.54
CA GLN A 244 22.73 15.83 -22.66
C GLN A 244 22.00 14.49 -22.78
N SER A 245 20.69 14.41 -22.49
CA SER A 245 19.90 13.19 -22.71
C SER A 245 19.38 13.11 -24.16
N HIS A 246 19.83 12.10 -24.92
CA HIS A 246 19.53 11.90 -26.35
C HIS A 246 18.03 11.98 -26.72
N ALA A 247 17.11 11.68 -25.80
CA ALA A 247 15.68 11.70 -26.05
C ALA A 247 15.06 13.10 -26.27
N ILE A 248 15.76 14.18 -25.91
CA ILE A 248 15.23 15.55 -25.96
C ILE A 248 15.74 16.33 -27.19
N GLN A 249 16.88 15.95 -27.77
CA GLN A 249 17.50 16.65 -28.90
C GLN A 249 16.60 16.70 -30.15
N HIS A 250 15.92 15.59 -30.48
CA HIS A 250 14.99 15.55 -31.62
C HIS A 250 13.71 16.37 -31.42
N LYS A 251 13.20 16.51 -30.17
CA LYS A 251 12.03 17.35 -29.89
C LYS A 251 12.36 18.84 -29.83
N LEU A 252 13.57 19.19 -29.37
CA LEU A 252 14.08 20.56 -29.41
C LEU A 252 14.32 21.05 -30.86
N GLN A 253 14.79 20.17 -31.76
CA GLN A 253 14.89 20.47 -33.18
C GLN A 253 13.51 20.75 -33.80
N TYR A 254 12.47 20.04 -33.38
CA TYR A 254 11.10 20.26 -33.85
C TYR A 254 10.52 21.61 -33.38
N ILE A 255 10.84 22.04 -32.15
CA ILE A 255 10.44 23.35 -31.61
C ILE A 255 11.25 24.48 -32.26
N GLY A 256 12.55 24.25 -32.54
CA GLY A 256 13.38 25.19 -33.31
C GLY A 256 12.91 25.37 -34.76
N PHE A 257 12.25 24.37 -35.34
CA PHE A 257 11.66 24.46 -36.68
C PHE A 257 10.37 25.30 -36.71
N LEU A 258 9.59 25.30 -35.61
CA LEU A 258 8.38 26.13 -35.49
C LEU A 258 8.69 27.58 -35.08
N GLY A 259 9.79 27.83 -34.37
CA GLY A 259 10.26 29.19 -34.04
C GLY A 259 11.04 29.90 -35.15
N GLY A 260 11.26 29.25 -36.31
CA GLY A 260 12.00 29.78 -37.45
C GLY A 260 11.14 30.31 -38.60
N ILE A 261 9.83 30.48 -38.41
CA ILE A 261 8.90 31.09 -39.39
C ILE A 261 8.33 32.41 -38.85
N ILE A 262 9.18 33.24 -38.23
CA ILE A 262 8.95 34.69 -38.07
C ILE A 262 10.17 35.42 -38.60
#